data_AF-A0A536NL73-F1
#
_entry.id   AF-A0A536NL73-F1
#
_cell.length_a   1.000
_cell.length_b   1.000
_cell.length_c   1.000
_cell.angle_alpha   90.00
_cell.angle_beta   90.00
_cell.angle_gamma   90.00
#
_symmetry.space_group_name_H-M   'P 1'
#
loop_
_entity.id
_entity.type
_entity.pdbx_description
1 polymer ?
#
loop_
_entity_poly.entity_id
_entity_poly.type
_entity_poly.pdbx_seq_one_letter_code
_entity_poly.pdbx_strand_id
1 'polypeptide(L)'
;MLAMVCSKGSNQSVELDVASLDATSLTLGSPATLVSGQLLASPAFSPDGKTIAYLAPSRPGGNFQLWTVGSSGPASVRNITTDLGLDSTSAPVWIGG
;
A
#
# COMPACT_ATOMS: atom_id res chain seq x y z
N MET A 1 -7.33 14.61 5.77
CA MET A 1 -6.00 14.01 5.58
C MET A 1 -6.17 12.49 5.62
N LEU A 2 -5.45 11.71 4.84
CA LEU A 2 -5.56 10.24 4.85
C LEU A 2 -4.56 9.66 5.85
N ALA A 3 -4.98 8.66 6.62
CA ALA A 3 -4.13 7.85 7.47
C ALA A 3 -4.12 6.41 6.92
N MET A 4 -2.94 5.80 6.94
CA MET A 4 -2.75 4.43 6.51
C MET A 4 -2.62 3.53 7.73
N VAL A 5 -3.34 2.43 7.72
CA VAL A 5 -3.24 1.40 8.76
C VAL A 5 -2.81 0.10 8.08
N CYS A 6 -1.70 -0.45 8.54
CA CYS A 6 -1.27 -1.80 8.18
C CYS A 6 -1.78 -2.72 9.29
N SER A 7 -2.84 -3.48 9.02
CA SER A 7 -3.41 -4.42 9.98
C SER A 7 -2.86 -5.82 9.68
N LYS A 8 -2.38 -6.52 10.71
CA LYS A 8 -1.83 -7.88 10.56
C LYS A 8 -2.98 -8.85 10.26
N GLY A 9 -2.98 -9.45 9.07
CA GLY A 9 -3.76 -10.64 8.79
C GLY A 9 -3.16 -11.89 9.44
N SER A 10 -3.92 -12.98 9.46
CA SER A 10 -3.42 -14.30 9.84
C SER A 10 -2.63 -14.93 8.69
N ASN A 11 -1.63 -15.77 9.02
CA ASN A 11 -0.83 -16.53 8.06
C ASN A 11 -0.06 -15.68 7.01
N GLN A 12 0.84 -14.81 7.49
CA GLN A 12 1.73 -13.92 6.69
C GLN A 12 1.03 -12.98 5.70
N SER A 13 -0.30 -12.92 5.70
CA SER A 13 -1.06 -11.99 4.89
C SER A 13 -1.22 -10.67 5.63
N VAL A 14 -1.18 -9.58 4.89
CA VAL A 14 -1.34 -8.22 5.41
C VAL A 14 -2.47 -7.55 4.66
N GLU A 15 -3.17 -6.65 5.33
CA GLU A 15 -4.18 -5.78 4.73
C GLU A 15 -3.64 -4.35 4.64
N LEU A 16 -3.81 -3.75 3.46
CA LEU A 16 -3.56 -2.34 3.23
C LEU A 16 -4.87 -1.58 3.38
N ASP A 17 -5.06 -0.97 4.54
CA ASP A 17 -6.24 -0.20 4.85
C ASP A 17 -5.96 1.31 4.79
N VAL A 18 -6.96 2.05 4.31
CA VAL A 18 -6.96 3.52 4.33
C VAL A 18 -8.16 4.00 5.13
N ALA A 19 -7.91 4.97 6.02
CA ALA A 19 -8.94 5.67 6.77
C ALA A 19 -8.75 7.18 6.63
N SER A 20 -9.82 7.95 6.79
CA SER A 20 -9.70 9.39 6.99
C SER A 20 -9.19 9.68 8.41
N LEU A 21 -8.32 10.68 8.55
CA LEU A 21 -7.95 11.26 9.84
C LEU A 21 -8.58 12.64 9.94
N ASP A 22 -9.42 12.83 10.96
CA ASP A 22 -9.83 14.16 11.41
C ASP A 22 -8.71 14.75 12.26
N ALA A 23 -8.07 15.80 11.75
CA ALA A 23 -6.95 16.47 12.43
C ALA A 23 -7.38 17.27 13.67
N THR A 24 -8.67 17.61 13.80
CA THR A 24 -9.19 18.38 14.93
C THR A 24 -9.43 17.49 16.14
N SER A 25 -10.10 16.35 15.90
CA SER A 25 -10.44 15.40 16.95
C SER A 25 -9.41 14.27 17.11
N LEU A 26 -8.44 14.17 16.20
CA LEU A 26 -7.46 13.08 16.12
C LEU A 26 -8.12 11.69 16.06
N THR A 27 -9.27 11.61 15.39
CA THR A 27 -10.02 10.36 15.22
C THR A 27 -9.91 9.84 13.79
N LEU A 28 -10.00 8.51 13.67
CA LEU A 28 -10.04 7.83 12.38
C LEU A 28 -11.50 7.56 11.97
N GLY A 29 -11.81 7.78 10.69
CA GLY A 29 -13.03 7.27 10.08
C GLY A 29 -12.98 5.76 9.87
N SER A 30 -14.07 5.19 9.35
CA SER A 30 -14.14 3.76 9.02
C SER A 30 -13.05 3.38 8.00
N PRO A 31 -12.18 2.39 8.31
CA PRO A 31 -11.17 1.92 7.38
C PRO A 31 -11.78 1.25 6.14
N ALA A 32 -11.11 1.39 5.01
CA ALA A 32 -11.41 0.68 3.77
C ALA A 32 -10.17 -0.10 3.30
N THR A 33 -10.35 -1.40 3.08
CA THR A 33 -9.29 -2.29 2.58
C THR A 33 -9.09 -2.11 1.08
N LEU A 34 -7.87 -1.80 0.69
CA LEU A 34 -7.46 -1.64 -0.72
C LEU A 34 -6.78 -2.88 -1.29
N VAL A 35 -6.00 -3.58 -0.47
CA VAL A 35 -5.26 -4.78 -0.86
C VAL A 35 -5.27 -5.74 0.32
N SER A 36 -5.54 -7.03 0.06
CA SER A 36 -5.55 -8.07 1.09
C SER A 36 -5.02 -9.40 0.54
N GLY A 37 -4.84 -10.37 1.44
CA GLY A 37 -4.52 -11.76 1.09
C GLY A 37 -3.12 -11.98 0.50
N GLN A 38 -2.20 -11.04 0.69
CA GLN A 38 -0.83 -11.15 0.18
C GLN A 38 0.18 -10.50 1.13
N LEU A 39 1.46 -10.79 0.87
CA LEU A 39 2.56 -10.02 1.43
C LEU A 39 2.54 -8.63 0.81
N LEU A 40 2.54 -7.59 1.65
CA LEU A 40 2.80 -6.23 1.20
C LEU A 40 3.72 -5.52 2.19
N ALA A 41 4.56 -4.62 1.69
CA ALA A 41 5.52 -3.88 2.49
C ALA A 41 5.67 -2.45 2.00
N SER A 42 6.15 -1.61 2.92
CA SER A 42 6.60 -0.23 2.65
C SER A 42 5.63 0.61 1.82
N PRO A 43 4.34 0.68 2.20
CA PRO A 43 3.39 1.49 1.46
C PRO A 43 3.67 2.99 1.63
N ALA A 44 3.51 3.76 0.55
CA ALA A 44 3.79 5.19 0.51
C ALA A 44 2.74 5.94 -0.32
N PHE A 45 2.06 6.92 0.27
CA PHE A 45 1.16 7.82 -0.46
C PHE A 45 1.95 8.72 -1.42
N SER A 46 1.37 8.95 -2.60
CA SER A 46 1.77 10.04 -3.49
C SER A 46 1.56 11.40 -2.79
N PRO A 47 2.30 12.46 -3.18
CA PRO A 47 2.15 13.79 -2.57
C PRO A 47 0.73 14.37 -2.66
N ASP A 48 -0.03 13.99 -3.69
CA ASP A 48 -1.42 14.39 -3.88
C ASP A 48 -2.45 13.50 -3.15
N GLY A 49 -1.98 12.43 -2.47
CA GLY A 49 -2.81 11.50 -1.69
C GLY A 49 -3.72 10.58 -2.52
N LYS A 50 -3.64 10.61 -3.85
CA LYS A 50 -4.55 9.84 -4.73
C LYS A 50 -4.06 8.43 -5.00
N THR A 51 -2.77 8.18 -4.84
CA THR A 51 -2.14 6.91 -5.18
C THR A 51 -1.26 6.44 -4.02
N ILE A 52 -1.16 5.13 -3.87
CA ILE A 52 -0.29 4.47 -2.90
C ILE A 52 0.63 3.55 -3.68
N ALA A 53 1.93 3.75 -3.56
CA ALA A 53 2.93 2.78 -3.97
C ALA A 53 3.12 1.77 -2.84
N TYR A 54 3.31 0.49 -3.17
CA TYR A 54 3.62 -0.55 -2.19
C TYR A 54 4.44 -1.66 -2.85
N LEU A 55 5.09 -2.48 -2.03
CA LEU A 55 5.87 -3.62 -2.49
C LEU A 55 5.10 -4.91 -2.24
N ALA A 56 5.00 -5.78 -3.24
CA ALA A 56 4.44 -7.13 -3.09
C ALA A 56 5.05 -8.11 -4.10
N PRO A 57 5.22 -9.41 -3.76
CA PRO A 57 5.60 -10.42 -4.73
C PRO A 57 4.54 -10.61 -5.82
N SER A 58 4.94 -10.74 -7.08
CA SER A 58 4.01 -11.05 -8.18
C SER A 58 3.53 -12.51 -8.20
N ARG A 59 4.20 -13.38 -7.45
CA ARG A 59 3.87 -14.79 -7.22
C ARG A 59 4.40 -15.24 -5.86
N PRO A 60 3.80 -16.26 -5.22
CA PRO A 60 4.32 -16.82 -3.98
C PRO A 60 5.80 -17.20 -4.09
N GLY A 61 6.62 -16.77 -3.13
CA GLY A 61 8.06 -17.02 -3.11
C GLY A 61 8.91 -16.22 -4.11
N GLY A 62 8.30 -15.28 -4.87
CA GLY A 62 9.02 -14.40 -5.77
C GLY A 62 9.61 -13.17 -5.09
N ASN A 63 10.48 -12.46 -5.81
CA ASN A 63 10.97 -11.14 -5.41
C ASN A 63 9.82 -10.13 -5.33
N PHE A 64 9.95 -9.14 -4.44
CA PHE A 64 9.00 -8.04 -4.38
C PHE A 64 9.06 -7.24 -5.68
N GLN A 65 7.92 -6.70 -6.08
CA GLN A 65 7.75 -5.77 -7.20
C GLN A 65 7.13 -4.49 -6.69
N LEU A 66 7.28 -3.40 -7.45
CA LEU A 66 6.61 -2.15 -7.18
C LEU A 66 5.19 -2.20 -7.75
N TRP A 67 4.21 -1.96 -6.90
CA TRP A 67 2.80 -1.86 -7.25
C TRP A 67 2.25 -0.49 -6.88
N THR A 68 1.15 -0.12 -7.53
CA THR A 68 0.36 1.05 -7.16
C THR A 68 -1.11 0.70 -7.02
N VAL A 69 -1.81 1.38 -6.11
CA VAL A 69 -3.26 1.35 -5.97
C VAL A 69 -3.78 2.76 -5.68
N GLY A 70 -4.94 3.10 -6.22
CA GLY A 70 -5.63 4.35 -5.93
C GLY A 70 -6.26 4.33 -4.54
N SER A 71 -6.21 5.46 -3.83
CA SER A 71 -6.75 5.57 -2.48
C SER A 71 -8.27 5.48 -2.40
N SER A 72 -8.97 5.55 -3.54
CA SER A 72 -10.42 5.38 -3.64
C SER A 72 -10.89 3.93 -3.76
N GLY A 73 -9.98 2.96 -3.99
CA GLY A 73 -10.38 1.55 -4.06
C GLY A 73 -9.47 0.63 -4.89
N PRO A 74 -9.69 -0.70 -4.79
CA PRO A 74 -8.83 -1.75 -5.37
C PRO A 74 -8.83 -1.82 -6.91
N ALA A 75 -9.79 -1.20 -7.59
CA ALA A 75 -9.95 -1.30 -9.04
C ALA A 75 -8.75 -0.75 -9.85
N SER A 76 -7.85 -0.02 -9.20
CA SER A 76 -6.68 0.62 -9.80
C SER A 76 -5.35 -0.05 -9.43
N VAL A 77 -5.39 -1.25 -8.83
CA VAL A 77 -4.18 -2.04 -8.56
C VAL A 77 -3.43 -2.32 -9.85
N ARG A 78 -2.16 -1.96 -9.90
CA ARG A 78 -1.29 -2.15 -11.07
C ARG A 78 0.13 -2.48 -10.64
N ASN A 79 0.72 -3.48 -11.28
CA ASN A 79 2.16 -3.75 -11.19
C ASN A 79 2.94 -2.77 -12.08
N ILE A 80 3.96 -2.12 -11.54
CA ILE A 80 4.82 -1.17 -12.24
C ILE A 80 6.08 -1.84 -12.79
N THR A 81 6.60 -2.86 -12.09
CA THR A 81 7.90 -3.45 -12.40
C THR A 81 7.78 -4.96 -12.60
N THR A 82 8.69 -5.51 -13.40
CA THR A 82 8.81 -6.94 -13.57
C THR A 82 10.26 -7.32 -13.36
N ASP A 83 10.51 -8.10 -12.30
CA ASP A 83 11.78 -8.74 -11.98
C ASP A 83 12.92 -7.80 -11.54
N LEU A 84 12.62 -6.83 -10.66
CA LEU A 84 13.65 -5.91 -10.13
C LEU A 84 14.41 -6.39 -8.89
N GLY A 85 14.31 -7.67 -8.51
CA GLY A 85 15.06 -8.18 -7.34
C GLY A 85 14.80 -7.42 -6.02
N LEU A 86 13.68 -6.70 -5.91
CA LEU A 86 13.36 -5.92 -4.71
C LEU A 86 13.03 -6.87 -3.55
N ASP A 87 13.26 -6.38 -2.34
CA ASP A 87 12.82 -6.99 -1.09
C ASP A 87 11.85 -6.06 -0.34
N SER A 88 11.38 -6.50 0.83
CA SER A 88 10.44 -5.72 1.64
C SER A 88 11.03 -4.40 2.17
N THR A 89 12.36 -4.24 2.18
CA THR A 89 13.07 -3.06 2.70
C THR A 89 13.37 -2.02 1.62
N SER A 90 13.07 -2.32 0.35
CA SER A 90 13.30 -1.46 -0.82
C SER A 90 12.25 -0.35 -0.94
N ALA A 91 11.98 0.38 0.15
CA ALA A 91 10.84 1.29 0.28
C ALA A 91 10.76 2.32 -0.87
N PRO A 92 9.60 2.42 -1.56
CA PRO A 92 9.42 3.40 -2.63
C PRO A 92 9.37 4.82 -2.06
N VAL A 93 9.94 5.76 -2.81
CA VAL A 93 9.84 7.20 -2.54
C VAL A 93 9.24 7.92 -3.74
N TRP A 94 8.35 8.88 -3.47
CA TRP A 94 7.80 9.75 -4.49
C TRP A 94 8.66 11.00 -4.59
N ILE A 95 9.23 11.25 -5.78
CA ILE A 95 9.87 12.53 -6.11
C ILE A 95 8.88 13.33 -6.96
N GLY A 96 8.64 14.58 -6.57
CA GLY A 96 7.78 15.49 -7.32
C GLY A 96 8.39 15.81 -8.69
N GLY A 97 7.53 15.94 -9.71
CA GLY A 97 7.88 16.54 -11.00
C GLY A 97 7.54 18.02 -11.04
#